data_AF-A0A6N4X0Z2-F1
#
_entry.id   AF-A0A6N4X0Z2-F1
#
_cell.length_a   1.000
_cell.length_b   1.000
_cell.length_c   1.000
_cell.angle_alpha   90.00
_cell.angle_beta   90.00
_cell.angle_gamma   90.00
#
_symmetry.space_group_name_H-M   'P 1'
#
loop_
_entity.id
_entity.type
_entity.pdbx_description
1 polymer ?
#
loop_
_entity_poly.entity_id
_entity_poly.type
_entity_poly.pdbx_seq_one_letter_code
_entity_poly.pdbx_strand_id
1 'polypeptide(L)'
;MKKLITLSLLPLALFSAADAAIVANQTIGIDFGTAAPAGATTFNQFDAHNNVIADAGTLAFSALGINSGALKDTANADVTGVGFVVTNNTGWATGNANVTTGAEGAGLMTDSSVYSDTIISNNASGHVIAAGAHFLFTFTGLDDSLTYDLTGGFDNNNNNFDATWSVGAQGSFTTDLTASVGYGTITGLTTDGFGNIEIKVQENSLHVVAGALTLTAVPEPSSYALIAGAFALTSIMVRRRRS
;
A
#
# COMPACT_ATOMS: atom_id res chain seq x y z
N MET A 1 50.80 -29.34 35.07
CA MET A 1 49.89 -28.18 35.19
C MET A 1 49.04 -28.11 33.93
N LYS A 2 47.75 -28.45 34.02
CA LYS A 2 46.81 -28.42 32.89
C LYS A 2 46.24 -27.00 32.78
N LYS A 3 46.44 -26.34 31.64
CA LYS A 3 45.79 -25.05 31.33
C LYS A 3 44.33 -25.33 30.96
N LEU A 4 43.41 -24.85 31.77
CA LEU A 4 41.98 -24.81 31.47
C LEU A 4 41.75 -23.62 30.53
N ILE A 5 41.36 -23.89 29.28
CA ILE A 5 40.86 -22.84 28.36
C ILE A 5 39.36 -22.75 28.60
N THR A 6 38.93 -21.70 29.30
CA THR A 6 37.51 -21.40 29.48
C THR A 6 36.99 -20.79 28.19
N LEU A 7 36.23 -21.56 27.42
CA LEU A 7 35.52 -21.07 26.24
C LEU A 7 34.29 -20.29 26.72
N SER A 8 34.30 -18.96 26.60
CA SER A 8 33.12 -18.14 26.89
C SER A 8 32.09 -18.34 25.77
N LEU A 9 30.99 -19.04 26.06
CA LEU A 9 29.79 -18.96 25.22
C LEU A 9 29.20 -17.56 25.39
N LEU A 10 29.22 -16.75 24.33
CA LEU A 10 28.35 -15.59 24.22
C LEU A 10 26.88 -16.09 24.24
N PRO A 11 25.98 -15.48 25.01
CA PRO A 11 24.56 -15.72 24.82
C PRO A 11 24.17 -15.12 23.47
N LEU A 12 23.77 -15.97 22.53
CA LEU A 12 23.05 -15.55 21.34
C LEU A 12 21.77 -14.88 21.83
N ALA A 13 21.67 -13.57 21.68
CA ALA A 13 20.44 -12.85 22.00
C ALA A 13 19.32 -13.46 21.16
N LEU A 14 18.38 -14.13 21.83
CA LEU A 14 17.09 -14.46 21.27
C LEU A 14 16.40 -13.14 20.96
N PHE A 15 16.56 -12.66 19.73
CA PHE A 15 15.55 -11.79 19.15
C PHE A 15 14.26 -12.60 19.19
N SER A 16 13.29 -12.16 19.98
CA SER A 16 11.92 -12.56 19.73
C SER A 16 11.63 -12.12 18.31
N ALA A 17 11.56 -13.07 17.38
CA ALA A 17 10.88 -12.81 16.13
C ALA A 17 9.47 -12.37 16.54
N ALA A 18 9.15 -11.10 16.33
CA ALA A 18 7.75 -10.74 16.19
C ALA A 18 7.21 -11.68 15.11
N ASP A 19 6.12 -12.39 15.39
CA ASP A 19 5.44 -13.17 14.36
C ASP A 19 5.28 -12.26 13.12
N ALA A 20 5.64 -12.77 11.94
CA ALA A 20 5.58 -11.98 10.72
C ALA A 20 4.14 -11.49 10.52
N ALA A 21 3.95 -10.18 10.71
CA ALA A 21 2.67 -9.50 10.75
C ALA A 21 1.90 -9.60 9.41
N ILE A 22 2.67 -9.67 8.31
CA ILE A 22 2.23 -9.99 6.96
C ILE A 22 3.16 -11.06 6.41
N VAL A 23 2.63 -12.02 5.66
CA VAL A 23 3.42 -13.09 5.04
C VAL A 23 3.46 -12.96 3.52
N ALA A 24 4.46 -13.59 2.91
CA ALA A 24 4.62 -13.60 1.46
C ALA A 24 3.34 -14.04 0.73
N ASN A 25 3.01 -13.30 -0.33
CA ASN A 25 1.81 -13.40 -1.17
C ASN A 25 0.49 -12.96 -0.51
N GLN A 26 0.51 -12.41 0.71
CA GLN A 26 -0.66 -11.70 1.22
C GLN A 26 -0.80 -10.35 0.54
N THR A 27 -2.06 -10.00 0.22
CA THR A 27 -2.44 -8.72 -0.35
C THR A 27 -3.40 -8.01 0.60
N ILE A 28 -3.05 -6.80 1.02
CA ILE A 28 -3.96 -5.91 1.74
C ILE A 28 -4.62 -5.00 0.71
N GLY A 29 -5.95 -4.96 0.68
CA GLY A 29 -6.71 -4.00 -0.11
C GLY A 29 -7.31 -2.90 0.77
N ILE A 30 -7.17 -1.65 0.36
CA ILE A 30 -7.84 -0.49 0.95
C ILE A 30 -8.80 0.10 -0.08
N ASP A 31 -10.04 0.30 0.35
CA ASP A 31 -11.10 0.93 -0.41
C ASP A 31 -11.44 2.27 0.24
N PHE A 32 -11.38 3.37 -0.51
CA PHE A 32 -11.64 4.72 0.01
C PHE A 32 -13.08 5.20 -0.23
N GLY A 33 -13.92 4.35 -0.80
CA GLY A 33 -15.31 4.65 -1.05
C GLY A 33 -16.27 4.16 0.03
N THR A 34 -17.57 4.28 -0.22
CA THR A 34 -18.61 4.08 0.81
C THR A 34 -19.29 2.72 0.75
N ALA A 35 -19.14 1.96 -0.35
CA ALA A 35 -19.73 0.63 -0.49
C ALA A 35 -18.70 -0.44 -0.88
N ALA A 36 -18.71 -1.58 -0.18
CA ALA A 36 -17.73 -2.61 -0.42
C ALA A 36 -17.92 -3.23 -1.81
N PRO A 37 -16.83 -3.68 -2.49
CA PRO A 37 -16.96 -4.22 -3.82
C PRO A 37 -17.83 -5.50 -3.91
N ALA A 38 -18.82 -5.48 -4.78
CA ALA A 38 -19.67 -6.59 -5.17
C ALA A 38 -18.81 -7.76 -5.67
N GLY A 39 -18.86 -8.87 -4.93
CA GLY A 39 -18.09 -10.08 -5.23
C GLY A 39 -16.64 -10.08 -4.73
N ALA A 40 -16.16 -9.01 -4.07
CA ALA A 40 -14.91 -9.07 -3.33
C ALA A 40 -15.11 -9.85 -2.02
N THR A 41 -14.09 -10.62 -1.63
CA THR A 41 -14.07 -11.32 -0.34
C THR A 41 -13.77 -10.38 0.83
N THR A 42 -12.88 -9.39 0.66
CA THR A 42 -12.69 -8.25 1.59
C THR A 42 -11.80 -7.16 0.97
N PHE A 43 -12.24 -5.91 1.07
CA PHE A 43 -11.37 -4.72 1.05
C PHE A 43 -11.61 -3.97 2.37
N ASN A 44 -10.55 -3.43 2.96
CA ASN A 44 -10.66 -2.65 4.18
C ASN A 44 -11.25 -1.29 3.81
N GLN A 45 -12.54 -1.12 4.07
CA GLN A 45 -13.22 0.14 3.81
C GLN A 45 -12.73 1.24 4.72
N PHE A 46 -12.34 2.32 4.08
CA PHE A 46 -11.97 3.58 4.68
C PHE A 46 -13.05 4.60 4.31
N ASP A 47 -14.24 4.39 4.85
CA ASP A 47 -15.37 5.28 4.60
C ASP A 47 -15.19 6.59 5.37
N ALA A 48 -14.99 7.69 4.63
CA ALA A 48 -14.97 9.03 5.17
C ALA A 48 -16.33 9.46 5.75
N HIS A 49 -17.45 8.78 5.47
CA HIS A 49 -18.78 9.06 6.03
C HIS A 49 -19.01 8.48 7.44
N ASN A 50 -18.57 7.25 7.71
CA ASN A 50 -18.81 6.58 9.00
C ASN A 50 -17.89 7.01 10.15
N ASN A 51 -16.90 7.87 9.88
CA ASN A 51 -16.23 8.66 10.92
C ASN A 51 -16.53 10.16 10.71
N VAL A 52 -17.81 10.50 10.95
CA VAL A 52 -18.39 11.86 11.01
C VAL A 52 -18.52 12.58 9.67
N ILE A 53 -19.56 12.27 8.91
CA ILE A 53 -20.21 13.27 8.05
C ILE A 53 -21.69 13.34 8.38
N ALA A 54 -22.02 14.14 9.40
CA ALA A 54 -23.32 14.80 9.43
C ALA A 54 -23.14 16.16 8.73
N ASP A 55 -23.73 16.27 7.53
CA ASP A 55 -24.13 17.53 6.88
C ASP A 55 -23.01 18.43 6.33
N ALA A 56 -22.81 18.42 5.01
CA ALA A 56 -22.19 19.48 4.18
C ALA A 56 -20.95 20.22 4.74
N GLY A 57 -20.16 19.55 5.59
CA GLY A 57 -19.16 20.18 6.45
C GLY A 57 -17.77 19.63 6.20
N THR A 58 -16.81 20.54 6.17
CA THR A 58 -15.38 20.35 5.99
C THR A 58 -14.80 19.16 6.76
N LEU A 59 -14.21 18.15 6.09
CA LEU A 59 -13.32 17.20 6.77
C LEU A 59 -11.91 17.81 6.88
N ALA A 60 -11.60 18.39 8.03
CA ALA A 60 -10.24 18.75 8.42
C ALA A 60 -9.73 17.71 9.43
N PHE A 61 -9.49 16.47 8.98
CA PHE A 61 -8.77 15.50 9.83
C PHE A 61 -7.27 15.60 9.55
N SER A 62 -6.46 15.65 10.62
CA SER A 62 -5.01 15.57 10.48
C SER A 62 -4.55 14.15 10.16
N ALA A 63 -5.25 13.14 10.66
CA ALA A 63 -5.06 11.73 10.33
C ALA A 63 -6.34 10.92 10.61
N LEU A 64 -6.67 9.97 9.73
CA LEU A 64 -7.64 8.90 9.97
C LEU A 64 -6.90 7.58 9.76
N GLY A 65 -7.22 6.52 10.50
CA GLY A 65 -6.46 5.27 10.41
C GLY A 65 -7.26 4.04 10.80
N ILE A 66 -6.86 2.91 10.24
CA ILE A 66 -7.24 1.57 10.71
C ILE A 66 -6.10 1.10 11.61
N ASN A 67 -6.42 0.93 12.90
CA ASN A 67 -5.44 0.52 13.92
C ASN A 67 -4.77 -0.81 13.56
N SER A 68 -3.52 -0.96 13.99
CA SER A 68 -2.75 -2.20 13.80
C SER A 68 -3.53 -3.42 14.27
N GLY A 69 -3.56 -4.47 13.43
CA GLY A 69 -4.24 -5.73 13.70
C GLY A 69 -5.75 -5.77 13.43
N ALA A 70 -6.32 -4.71 12.85
CA ALA A 70 -7.70 -4.70 12.35
C ALA A 70 -7.80 -4.90 10.82
N LEU A 71 -6.66 -4.99 10.13
CA LEU A 71 -6.63 -5.18 8.68
C LEU A 71 -6.94 -6.63 8.32
N LYS A 72 -7.71 -6.80 7.24
CA LYS A 72 -7.94 -8.07 6.55
C LYS A 72 -7.17 -8.10 5.24
N ASP A 73 -6.70 -9.28 4.84
CA ASP A 73 -6.23 -9.49 3.48
C ASP A 73 -7.41 -9.64 2.51
N THR A 74 -7.11 -9.64 1.20
CA THR A 74 -8.13 -9.80 0.17
C THR A 74 -8.81 -11.17 0.19
N ALA A 75 -8.31 -12.14 0.95
CA ALA A 75 -8.91 -13.45 1.19
C ALA A 75 -9.67 -13.55 2.53
N ASN A 76 -9.83 -12.43 3.25
CA ASN A 76 -10.53 -12.27 4.53
C ASN A 76 -9.81 -12.89 5.75
N ALA A 77 -8.50 -13.14 5.64
CA ALA A 77 -7.67 -13.50 6.79
C ALA A 77 -7.22 -12.25 7.56
N ASP A 78 -7.02 -12.39 8.87
CA ASP A 78 -6.45 -11.33 9.69
C ASP A 78 -5.00 -11.05 9.31
N VAL A 79 -4.66 -9.76 9.18
CA VAL A 79 -3.30 -9.26 9.03
C VAL A 79 -2.91 -8.59 10.35
N THR A 80 -2.35 -9.40 11.25
CA THR A 80 -2.00 -8.97 12.60
C THR A 80 -0.75 -8.11 12.59
N GLY A 81 -0.66 -7.04 13.39
CA GLY A 81 0.58 -6.26 13.53
C GLY A 81 0.84 -5.22 12.44
N VAL A 82 0.16 -5.29 11.29
CA VAL A 82 0.16 -4.23 10.27
C VAL A 82 -0.93 -3.20 10.55
N GLY A 83 -0.61 -1.91 10.40
CA GLY A 83 -1.57 -0.81 10.47
C GLY A 83 -1.57 0.06 9.21
N PHE A 84 -2.66 0.79 8.98
CA PHE A 84 -2.81 1.70 7.84
C PHE A 84 -3.35 3.07 8.28
N VAL A 85 -2.72 4.14 7.82
CA VAL A 85 -3.08 5.53 8.16
C VAL A 85 -3.17 6.37 6.91
N VAL A 86 -4.17 7.26 6.87
CA VAL A 86 -4.32 8.33 5.88
C VAL A 86 -4.11 9.67 6.57
N THR A 87 -3.10 10.41 6.10
CA THR A 87 -2.86 11.81 6.48
C THR A 87 -3.34 12.72 5.36
N ASN A 88 -4.20 13.68 5.70
CA ASN A 88 -4.72 14.66 4.76
C ASN A 88 -3.86 15.94 4.79
N ASN A 89 -3.05 16.14 3.75
CA ASN A 89 -2.25 17.35 3.56
C ASN A 89 -2.83 18.28 2.50
N THR A 90 -4.11 18.11 2.11
CA THR A 90 -4.83 19.01 1.21
C THR A 90 -5.58 20.11 1.95
N GLY A 91 -5.82 19.92 3.24
CA GLY A 91 -6.57 20.83 4.11
C GLY A 91 -8.09 20.57 4.13
N TRP A 92 -8.60 19.80 3.17
CA TRP A 92 -9.99 19.36 3.13
C TRP A 92 -10.16 18.12 2.24
N ALA A 93 -10.98 17.16 2.66
CA ALA A 93 -11.37 16.04 1.82
C ALA A 93 -12.85 15.69 2.01
N THR A 94 -13.39 14.85 1.13
CA THR A 94 -14.70 14.22 1.29
C THR A 94 -14.67 12.84 0.64
N GLY A 95 -15.51 11.94 1.15
CA GLY A 95 -15.93 10.79 0.34
C GLY A 95 -16.79 11.29 -0.81
N ASN A 96 -16.63 10.74 -2.01
CA ASN A 96 -17.42 11.11 -3.18
C ASN A 96 -18.47 10.04 -3.50
N ALA A 97 -19.60 10.02 -2.78
CA ALA A 97 -20.61 8.97 -2.90
C ALA A 97 -21.58 9.11 -4.08
N ASN A 98 -21.43 10.11 -4.96
CA ASN A 98 -22.51 10.39 -5.92
C ASN A 98 -22.07 11.20 -7.14
N VAL A 99 -21.60 10.50 -8.18
CA VAL A 99 -21.51 11.13 -9.50
C VAL A 99 -21.98 10.16 -10.57
N THR A 100 -22.72 10.72 -11.52
CA THR A 100 -23.62 10.16 -12.54
C THR A 100 -23.14 9.00 -13.43
N THR A 101 -21.95 8.45 -13.23
CA THR A 101 -21.38 7.35 -14.02
C THR A 101 -20.46 6.48 -13.14
N GLY A 102 -20.95 5.33 -12.72
CA GLY A 102 -20.24 4.41 -11.82
C GLY A 102 -21.21 3.75 -10.83
N ALA A 103 -20.81 2.65 -10.20
CA ALA A 103 -21.55 2.04 -9.10
C ALA A 103 -20.57 1.83 -7.96
N GLU A 104 -20.90 2.34 -6.77
CA GLU A 104 -20.12 2.07 -5.57
C GLU A 104 -19.98 0.56 -5.38
N GLY A 105 -18.78 0.12 -5.04
CA GLY A 105 -18.49 -1.30 -4.93
C GLY A 105 -18.56 -2.07 -6.25
N ALA A 106 -18.39 -1.50 -7.44
CA ALA A 106 -18.22 -2.30 -8.66
C ALA A 106 -16.75 -2.38 -9.09
N GLY A 107 -16.23 -3.60 -9.32
CA GLY A 107 -15.02 -3.80 -10.12
C GLY A 107 -13.75 -3.11 -9.62
N LEU A 108 -13.56 -3.01 -8.29
CA LEU A 108 -12.39 -2.35 -7.67
C LEU A 108 -11.07 -2.82 -8.30
N MET A 109 -10.17 -1.87 -8.61
CA MET A 109 -8.88 -2.12 -9.27
C MET A 109 -8.93 -2.67 -10.72
N THR A 110 -10.11 -2.80 -11.34
CA THR A 110 -10.26 -3.45 -12.67
C THR A 110 -11.11 -2.69 -13.69
N ASP A 111 -11.77 -1.58 -13.31
CA ASP A 111 -12.68 -0.88 -14.21
C ASP A 111 -12.81 0.63 -13.92
N SER A 112 -13.26 1.35 -14.94
CA SER A 112 -13.66 2.76 -15.03
C SER A 112 -14.93 3.15 -14.23
N SER A 113 -15.49 2.22 -13.44
CA SER A 113 -16.75 2.39 -12.72
C SER A 113 -16.61 2.79 -11.24
N VAL A 114 -15.38 2.98 -10.75
CA VAL A 114 -15.03 3.31 -9.34
C VAL A 114 -15.21 4.81 -9.02
N TYR A 115 -15.85 5.58 -9.92
CA TYR A 115 -15.93 7.03 -9.82
C TYR A 115 -16.66 7.54 -8.55
N SER A 116 -17.61 6.76 -8.03
CA SER A 116 -18.35 7.04 -6.80
C SER A 116 -17.75 6.41 -5.54
N ASP A 117 -16.59 5.77 -5.64
CA ASP A 117 -16.03 4.95 -4.56
C ASP A 117 -14.63 5.47 -4.21
N THR A 118 -14.56 6.72 -3.72
CA THR A 118 -13.29 7.44 -3.55
C THR A 118 -13.26 8.43 -2.39
N ILE A 119 -12.03 8.76 -1.99
CA ILE A 119 -11.70 9.99 -1.28
C ILE A 119 -11.22 11.06 -2.26
N ILE A 120 -11.77 12.27 -2.15
CA ILE A 120 -11.41 13.41 -2.99
C ILE A 120 -11.22 14.68 -2.16
N SER A 121 -10.18 15.44 -2.49
CA SER A 121 -10.05 16.86 -2.19
C SER A 121 -10.23 17.59 -3.51
N ASN A 122 -11.10 18.58 -3.60
CA ASN A 122 -11.27 19.39 -4.81
C ASN A 122 -11.51 20.86 -4.45
N ASN A 123 -11.40 21.74 -5.43
CA ASN A 123 -11.70 23.16 -5.27
C ASN A 123 -13.19 23.50 -5.45
N ALA A 124 -14.08 22.49 -5.47
CA ALA A 124 -15.51 22.74 -5.49
C ALA A 124 -15.90 23.51 -4.22
N SER A 125 -17.00 24.27 -4.30
CA SER A 125 -17.50 25.08 -3.17
C SER A 125 -16.54 26.17 -2.66
N GLY A 126 -15.50 26.53 -3.42
CA GLY A 126 -14.60 27.64 -3.11
C GLY A 126 -13.41 27.27 -2.22
N HIS A 127 -13.14 25.98 -2.02
CA HIS A 127 -11.95 25.53 -1.32
C HIS A 127 -10.69 25.77 -2.17
N VAL A 128 -9.60 26.23 -1.51
CA VAL A 128 -8.32 26.44 -2.18
C VAL A 128 -7.41 25.26 -1.85
N ILE A 129 -7.00 24.53 -2.89
CA ILE A 129 -5.99 23.49 -2.77
C ILE A 129 -4.62 24.12 -2.97
N ALA A 130 -3.80 24.06 -1.92
CA ALA A 130 -2.45 24.60 -1.95
C ALA A 130 -1.58 23.83 -2.94
N ALA A 131 -0.59 24.51 -3.54
CA ALA A 131 0.42 23.84 -4.34
C ALA A 131 1.16 22.80 -3.47
N GLY A 132 1.24 21.56 -3.95
CA GLY A 132 1.84 20.45 -3.21
C GLY A 132 0.91 19.76 -2.21
N ALA A 133 -0.37 20.11 -2.18
CA ALA A 133 -1.40 19.35 -1.49
C ALA A 133 -1.39 17.88 -1.93
N HIS A 134 -1.56 16.96 -0.97
CA HIS A 134 -1.53 15.54 -1.23
C HIS A 134 -2.25 14.75 -0.14
N PHE A 135 -2.60 13.51 -0.46
CA PHE A 135 -2.83 12.48 0.55
C PHE A 135 -1.53 11.73 0.80
N LEU A 136 -1.29 11.37 2.06
CA LEU A 136 -0.20 10.50 2.46
C LEU A 136 -0.80 9.25 3.10
N PHE A 137 -0.63 8.11 2.44
CA PHE A 137 -1.03 6.81 2.95
C PHE A 137 0.18 6.08 3.52
N THR A 138 0.06 5.57 4.74
CA THR A 138 1.17 4.94 5.44
C THR A 138 0.76 3.55 5.89
N PHE A 139 1.45 2.54 5.36
CA PHE A 139 1.48 1.22 5.98
C PHE A 139 2.57 1.18 7.03
N THR A 140 2.30 0.52 8.16
CA THR A 140 3.22 0.40 9.30
C THR A 140 3.27 -1.05 9.77
N GLY A 141 4.37 -1.48 10.38
CA GLY A 141 4.53 -2.84 10.90
C GLY A 141 4.71 -3.91 9.81
N LEU A 142 5.14 -3.50 8.63
CA LEU A 142 5.51 -4.42 7.54
C LEU A 142 6.81 -5.17 7.86
N ASP A 143 6.99 -6.34 7.25
CA ASP A 143 8.20 -7.15 7.36
C ASP A 143 9.31 -6.58 6.46
N ASP A 144 10.43 -6.18 7.06
CA ASP A 144 11.60 -5.63 6.36
C ASP A 144 12.35 -6.66 5.50
N SER A 145 12.03 -7.95 5.63
CA SER A 145 12.63 -9.03 4.84
C SER A 145 11.87 -9.36 3.54
N LEU A 146 10.76 -8.68 3.29
CA LEU A 146 9.94 -8.81 2.09
C LEU A 146 10.06 -7.56 1.23
N THR A 147 9.72 -7.70 -0.05
CA THR A 147 9.42 -6.56 -0.92
C THR A 147 7.92 -6.45 -1.12
N TYR A 148 7.46 -5.30 -1.62
CA TYR A 148 6.04 -5.02 -1.77
C TYR A 148 5.72 -4.44 -3.13
N ASP A 149 4.64 -4.92 -3.73
CA ASP A 149 4.07 -4.34 -4.94
C ASP A 149 2.84 -3.51 -4.54
N LEU A 150 2.89 -2.22 -4.86
CA LEU A 150 1.80 -1.28 -4.67
C LEU A 150 1.06 -1.10 -5.98
N THR A 151 -0.22 -1.42 -6.01
CA THR A 151 -1.13 -0.97 -7.07
C THR A 151 -2.09 0.04 -6.47
N GLY A 152 -2.33 1.16 -7.16
CA GLY A 152 -3.26 2.16 -6.69
C GLY A 152 -3.75 3.02 -7.84
N GLY A 153 -4.82 3.76 -7.60
CA GLY A 153 -5.32 4.66 -8.62
C GLY A 153 -6.75 5.10 -8.43
N PHE A 154 -7.23 5.72 -9.49
CA PHE A 154 -8.56 6.21 -9.69
C PHE A 154 -8.79 6.36 -11.20
N ASP A 155 -9.92 5.86 -11.68
CA ASP A 155 -10.32 6.00 -13.07
C ASP A 155 -11.65 6.72 -13.17
N ASN A 156 -11.68 7.81 -13.93
CA ASN A 156 -12.90 8.49 -14.29
C ASN A 156 -12.95 8.90 -15.76
N ASN A 157 -12.10 8.31 -16.60
CA ASN A 157 -11.98 8.66 -18.01
C ASN A 157 -11.79 10.16 -18.29
N ASN A 158 -11.21 10.91 -17.34
CA ASN A 158 -10.95 12.34 -17.46
C ASN A 158 -9.53 12.67 -16.98
N ASN A 159 -8.71 13.15 -17.92
CA ASN A 159 -7.31 13.53 -17.67
C ASN A 159 -7.13 14.66 -16.65
N ASN A 160 -8.22 15.35 -16.27
CA ASN A 160 -8.15 16.29 -15.16
C ASN A 160 -7.72 15.58 -13.89
N PHE A 161 -8.06 14.30 -13.70
CA PHE A 161 -7.90 13.51 -12.47
C PHE A 161 -6.70 12.56 -12.51
N ASP A 162 -5.69 12.90 -13.32
CA ASP A 162 -4.45 12.16 -13.42
C ASP A 162 -3.63 12.35 -12.13
N ALA A 163 -3.74 11.38 -11.22
CA ALA A 163 -3.03 11.35 -9.95
C ALA A 163 -1.62 10.77 -10.08
N THR A 164 -0.63 11.49 -9.55
CA THR A 164 0.71 10.98 -9.36
C THR A 164 0.82 10.28 -8.01
N TRP A 165 1.13 8.98 -8.07
CA TRP A 165 1.43 8.13 -6.95
C TRP A 165 2.94 7.96 -6.83
N SER A 166 3.50 8.18 -5.64
CA SER A 166 4.94 8.02 -5.42
C SER A 166 5.27 7.45 -4.05
N VAL A 167 6.40 6.74 -3.98
CA VAL A 167 6.97 6.17 -2.75
C VAL A 167 8.41 6.62 -2.65
N GLY A 168 8.64 7.79 -2.03
CA GLY A 168 9.96 8.39 -1.88
C GLY A 168 10.78 8.39 -3.17
N ALA A 169 11.98 7.80 -3.12
CA ALA A 169 12.86 7.61 -4.28
C ALA A 169 12.69 6.24 -4.97
N GLN A 170 11.81 5.37 -4.46
CA GLN A 170 11.68 3.99 -4.91
C GLN A 170 10.90 3.88 -6.23
N GLY A 171 9.93 4.78 -6.45
CA GLY A 171 9.20 4.81 -7.71
C GLY A 171 8.04 5.80 -7.72
N SER A 172 7.51 6.02 -8.92
CA SER A 172 6.28 6.79 -9.14
C SER A 172 5.61 6.39 -10.44
N PHE A 173 4.29 6.53 -10.49
CA PHE A 173 3.52 6.54 -11.73
C PHE A 173 2.49 7.66 -11.68
N THR A 174 1.99 8.07 -12.84
CA THR A 174 0.79 8.89 -12.96
C THR A 174 -0.29 8.04 -13.61
N THR A 175 -1.50 8.06 -13.07
CA THR A 175 -2.64 7.43 -13.73
C THR A 175 -2.87 8.15 -15.06
N ASP A 176 -2.74 7.46 -16.20
CA ASP A 176 -2.93 8.01 -17.55
C ASP A 176 -3.84 7.08 -18.35
N LEU A 177 -4.89 7.65 -18.94
CA LEU A 177 -5.95 6.96 -19.69
C LEU A 177 -5.48 6.26 -20.97
N THR A 178 -4.31 6.60 -21.50
CA THR A 178 -3.88 6.05 -22.81
C THR A 178 -3.50 4.57 -22.75
N ALA A 179 -3.27 4.01 -21.55
CA ALA A 179 -2.88 2.62 -21.36
C ALA A 179 -3.94 1.74 -20.66
N SER A 180 -5.22 2.15 -20.62
CA SER A 180 -6.32 1.38 -20.03
C SER A 180 -6.16 1.13 -18.51
N VAL A 181 -7.25 1.36 -17.78
CA VAL A 181 -7.39 1.34 -16.32
C VAL A 181 -6.62 2.46 -15.62
N GLY A 182 -7.33 3.40 -14.98
CA GLY A 182 -6.77 4.47 -14.13
C GLY A 182 -6.03 3.99 -12.88
N TYR A 183 -5.31 2.88 -12.96
CA TYR A 183 -4.52 2.26 -11.91
C TYR A 183 -3.11 1.98 -12.43
N GLY A 184 -2.12 2.25 -11.60
CA GLY A 184 -0.72 1.92 -11.89
C GLY A 184 -0.12 1.07 -10.77
N THR A 185 1.06 0.49 -11.05
CA THR A 185 1.78 -0.34 -10.10
C THR A 185 3.22 0.12 -9.94
N ILE A 186 3.70 0.19 -8.70
CA ILE A 186 5.12 0.30 -8.34
C ILE A 186 5.53 -1.02 -7.70
N THR A 187 6.54 -1.69 -8.26
CA THR A 187 6.98 -3.01 -7.79
C THR A 187 8.28 -2.94 -7.02
N GLY A 188 8.51 -3.94 -6.16
CA GLY A 188 9.78 -4.11 -5.46
C GLY A 188 10.06 -3.04 -4.42
N LEU A 189 9.02 -2.49 -3.80
CA LEU A 189 9.15 -1.52 -2.71
C LEU A 189 9.77 -2.19 -1.48
N THR A 190 10.65 -1.50 -0.80
CA THR A 190 11.17 -1.87 0.51
C THR A 190 10.65 -0.91 1.57
N THR A 191 10.64 -1.35 2.81
CA THR A 191 10.31 -0.50 3.95
C THR A 191 11.44 0.52 4.22
N ASP A 192 11.20 1.46 5.12
CA ASP A 192 12.18 2.41 5.66
C ASP A 192 13.17 1.79 6.69
N GLY A 193 13.13 0.47 6.89
CA GLY A 193 13.88 -0.23 7.94
C GLY A 193 13.23 -0.18 9.33
N PHE A 194 12.02 0.36 9.43
CA PHE A 194 11.15 0.34 10.61
C PHE A 194 9.77 -0.24 10.28
N GLY A 195 9.64 -0.99 9.18
CA GLY A 195 8.38 -1.55 8.73
C GLY A 195 7.38 -0.55 8.14
N ASN A 196 7.82 0.63 7.68
CA ASN A 196 6.91 1.62 7.08
C ASN A 196 7.08 1.74 5.57
N ILE A 197 5.96 1.94 4.87
CA ILE A 197 5.90 2.42 3.49
C ILE A 197 4.97 3.62 3.43
N GLU A 198 5.50 4.76 3.00
CA GLU A 198 4.77 6.01 2.80
C GLU A 198 4.49 6.25 1.32
N ILE A 199 3.21 6.40 1.00
CA ILE A 199 2.68 6.53 -0.35
C ILE A 199 2.05 7.91 -0.46
N LYS A 200 2.60 8.72 -1.34
CA LYS A 200 2.09 10.06 -1.60
C LYS A 200 1.25 10.05 -2.86
N VAL A 201 0.03 10.56 -2.75
CA VAL A 201 -0.88 10.78 -3.88
C VAL A 201 -1.11 12.28 -4.03
N GLN A 202 -0.68 12.82 -5.16
CA GLN A 202 -0.77 14.25 -5.45
C GLN A 202 -1.24 14.47 -6.88
N GLU A 203 -1.77 15.66 -7.11
CA GLU A 203 -2.28 16.08 -8.40
C GLU A 203 -1.95 17.55 -8.65
N ASN A 204 -2.51 18.11 -9.72
CA ASN A 204 -2.49 19.55 -9.93
C ASN A 204 -3.29 20.28 -8.82
N SER A 205 -3.29 21.62 -8.85
CA SER A 205 -3.90 22.43 -7.80
C SER A 205 -5.45 22.46 -7.80
N LEU A 206 -6.13 21.60 -8.55
CA LEU A 206 -7.60 21.62 -8.67
C LEU A 206 -8.28 20.52 -7.85
N HIS A 207 -7.63 19.37 -7.69
CA HIS A 207 -8.12 18.25 -6.89
C HIS A 207 -7.00 17.26 -6.58
N VAL A 208 -7.25 16.33 -5.67
CA VAL A 208 -6.44 15.16 -5.33
C VAL A 208 -7.43 14.02 -5.04
N VAL A 209 -7.33 12.90 -5.73
CA VAL A 209 -8.26 11.78 -5.61
C VAL A 209 -7.55 10.43 -5.51
N ALA A 210 -8.15 9.52 -4.74
CA ALA A 210 -7.76 8.11 -4.70
C ALA A 210 -9.02 7.25 -4.56
N GLY A 211 -9.16 6.21 -5.38
CA GLY A 211 -10.26 5.26 -5.27
C GLY A 211 -9.90 4.06 -4.43
N ALA A 212 -8.81 3.38 -4.79
CA ALA A 212 -8.36 2.21 -4.06
C ALA A 212 -6.87 2.01 -4.18
N LEU A 213 -6.34 1.19 -3.27
CA LEU A 213 -4.99 0.65 -3.39
C LEU A 213 -4.90 -0.77 -2.85
N THR A 214 -3.90 -1.48 -3.32
CA THR A 214 -3.50 -2.78 -2.79
C THR A 214 -2.00 -2.79 -2.54
N LEU A 215 -1.59 -3.39 -1.42
CA LEU A 215 -0.19 -3.69 -1.13
C LEU A 215 -0.02 -5.21 -1.07
N THR A 216 0.77 -5.77 -1.98
CA THR A 216 1.05 -7.20 -2.03
C THR A 216 2.45 -7.48 -1.53
N ALA A 217 2.57 -8.34 -0.51
CA ALA A 217 3.86 -8.81 -0.05
C ALA A 217 4.44 -9.82 -1.04
N VAL A 218 5.63 -9.53 -1.56
CA VAL A 218 6.36 -10.37 -2.52
C VAL A 218 7.54 -11.02 -1.78
N PRO A 219 7.66 -12.35 -1.82
CA PRO A 219 8.84 -12.99 -1.28
C PRO A 219 10.07 -12.56 -2.07
N GLU A 220 11.13 -12.15 -1.38
CA GLU A 220 12.40 -11.96 -2.07
C GLU A 220 12.81 -13.26 -2.77
N PRO A 221 13.45 -13.19 -3.97
CA PRO A 221 14.09 -14.35 -4.54
C PRO A 221 15.09 -14.88 -3.52
N SER A 222 14.75 -15.97 -2.83
CA SER A 222 15.48 -16.36 -1.63
C SER A 222 16.98 -16.39 -1.92
N SER A 223 17.77 -15.67 -1.13
CA SER A 223 19.23 -15.73 -1.25
C SER A 223 19.70 -17.20 -1.14
N TYR A 224 18.92 -18.06 -0.48
CA TYR A 224 19.06 -19.51 -0.49
C TYR A 224 18.99 -20.14 -1.88
N ALA A 225 18.05 -19.76 -2.75
CA ALA A 225 17.99 -20.23 -4.13
C ALA A 225 19.19 -19.76 -4.95
N LEU A 226 19.64 -18.52 -4.74
CA LEU A 226 20.84 -17.97 -5.39
C LEU A 226 22.11 -18.70 -4.93
N ILE A 227 22.26 -18.91 -3.62
CA ILE A 227 23.40 -19.58 -3.01
C ILE A 227 23.39 -21.08 -3.36
N ALA A 228 22.24 -21.75 -3.34
CA ALA A 228 22.12 -23.13 -3.77
C ALA A 228 22.42 -23.29 -5.27
N GLY A 229 21.94 -22.37 -6.11
CA GLY A 229 22.30 -22.31 -7.53
C GLY A 229 23.80 -22.10 -7.74
N ALA A 230 24.41 -21.18 -6.99
CA ALA A 230 25.85 -20.94 -7.02
C ALA A 230 26.63 -22.18 -6.57
N PHE A 231 26.24 -22.87 -5.50
CA PHE A 231 26.87 -24.11 -5.06
C PHE A 231 26.70 -25.24 -6.06
N ALA A 232 25.53 -25.39 -6.68
CA ALA A 232 25.30 -26.38 -7.73
C ALA A 232 26.22 -26.14 -8.93
N LEU A 233 26.31 -24.90 -9.41
CA LEU A 233 27.24 -24.49 -10.48
C LEU A 233 28.71 -24.76 -10.09
N THR A 234 29.10 -24.39 -8.88
CA THR A 234 30.47 -24.61 -8.39
C THR A 234 30.80 -26.10 -8.30
N SER A 235 29.85 -26.94 -7.87
CA SER A 235 30.01 -28.39 -7.80
C SER A 235 30.20 -29.04 -9.18
N ILE A 236 29.45 -28.56 -10.19
CA ILE A 236 29.56 -29.01 -11.58
C ILE A 236 30.92 -28.58 -12.16
N MET A 237 31.36 -27.36 -11.91
CA MET A 237 32.67 -26.85 -12.36
C MET A 237 33.84 -27.62 -11.75
N VAL A 238 33.78 -27.94 -10.45
CA VAL A 238 34.81 -28.75 -9.76
C VAL A 238 34.83 -30.18 -10.30
N ARG A 239 33.66 -30.79 -10.53
CA ARG A 239 33.56 -32.15 -11.08
C ARG A 239 34.15 -32.23 -12.49
N ARG A 240 33.86 -31.23 -13.33
CA ARG A 240 34.31 -31.16 -14.73
C ARG A 240 35.81 -30.87 -14.88
N ARG A 241 36.45 -30.29 -13.86
CA ARG A 241 37.92 -30.11 -13.82
C ARG A 241 38.69 -31.34 -13.36
N ARG A 242 38.00 -32.34 -12.79
CA ARG A 242 38.61 -33.58 -12.26
C ARG A 242 38.41 -34.80 -13.17
N SER A 243 37.60 -34.67 -14.21
CA SER A 243 37.41 -35.63 -15.32
C SER A 243 38.20 -35.18 -16.54
#